data_AF-A0A939TYB6-F1
#
_entry.id   AF-A0A939TYB6-F1
#
_cell.length_a   1.000
_cell.length_b   1.000
_cell.length_c   1.000
_cell.angle_alpha   90.00
_cell.angle_beta   90.00
_cell.angle_gamma   90.00
#
_symmetry.space_group_name_H-M   'P 1'
#
loop_
_entity.id
_entity.type
_entity.pdbx_description
1 polymer ?
#
loop_
_entity_poly.entity_id
_entity_poly.type
_entity_poly.pdbx_seq_one_letter_code
_entity_poly.pdbx_strand_id
1 'polypeptide(L)'
;MPLVHFPHELFSPAELSAARLDGELTLVGEAYASTAGLETSEIRAASMRLILGERLAAIGMSAAWVHGAVGLPPAVHHVQRGRAGVARPVRHDVRFRDTPLADEDTVVIGGVRVASPARTLVELAREASDPEIATVAARLATSGLIDDALRWLRAHRRFPGRQPAMAYLAGLRSAARAPGQDEVTR
;
A
#
# COMPACT_ATOMS: atom_id res chain seq x y z
N MET A 1 -11.30 7.94 20.25
CA MET A 1 -12.29 7.27 19.40
C MET A 1 -11.54 6.50 18.32
N PRO A 2 -11.90 5.24 18.03
CA PRO A 2 -11.26 4.47 16.97
C PRO A 2 -11.47 5.12 15.60
N LEU A 3 -10.47 5.04 14.71
CA LEU A 3 -10.52 5.61 13.35
C LEU A 3 -11.47 4.86 12.41
N VAL A 4 -11.65 3.56 12.68
CA VAL A 4 -12.51 2.66 11.91
C VAL A 4 -13.27 1.73 12.85
N HIS A 5 -14.40 1.23 12.38
CA HIS A 5 -15.27 0.29 13.07
C HIS A 5 -15.40 -1.01 12.28
N PHE A 6 -15.36 -2.13 12.98
CA PHE A 6 -15.64 -3.45 12.42
C PHE A 6 -16.92 -4.02 13.02
N PRO A 7 -17.65 -4.88 12.28
CA PRO A 7 -18.78 -5.61 12.81
C PRO A 7 -18.38 -6.43 14.06
N HIS A 8 -19.27 -6.48 15.04
CA HIS A 8 -19.11 -7.24 16.28
C HIS A 8 -18.02 -6.71 17.23
N GLU A 9 -17.49 -5.51 17.01
CA GLU A 9 -16.71 -4.78 18.01
C GLU A 9 -17.64 -3.89 18.85
N LEU A 10 -17.62 -2.58 18.62
CA LEU A 10 -18.49 -1.62 19.33
C LEU A 10 -19.91 -1.58 18.77
N PHE A 11 -20.08 -1.93 17.49
CA PHE A 11 -21.35 -1.87 16.78
C PHE A 11 -21.68 -3.23 16.16
N SER A 12 -22.95 -3.59 16.20
CA SER A 12 -23.50 -4.73 15.47
C SER A 12 -23.51 -4.48 13.96
N PRO A 13 -23.56 -5.53 13.13
CA PRO A 13 -23.73 -5.38 11.68
C PRO A 13 -24.95 -4.54 11.29
N ALA A 14 -26.05 -4.63 12.06
CA ALA A 14 -27.27 -3.88 11.80
C ALA A 14 -27.07 -2.37 12.07
N GLU A 15 -26.40 -2.00 13.16
CA GLU A 15 -26.08 -0.60 13.46
C GLU A 15 -25.12 0.00 12.42
N LEU A 16 -24.09 -0.75 12.01
CA LEU A 16 -23.18 -0.30 10.94
C LEU A 16 -23.90 -0.14 9.60
N SER A 17 -24.83 -1.04 9.29
CA SER A 17 -25.66 -0.94 8.09
C SER A 17 -26.59 0.26 8.14
N ALA A 18 -27.25 0.51 9.27
CA ALA A 18 -28.13 1.66 9.46
C ALA A 18 -27.36 2.97 9.33
N ALA A 19 -26.26 3.13 10.08
CA ALA A 19 -25.41 4.32 10.02
C ALA A 19 -24.82 4.58 8.62
N ARG A 20 -24.54 3.52 7.84
CA ARG A 20 -24.15 3.67 6.43
C ARG A 20 -25.29 4.14 5.54
N LEU A 21 -26.49 3.60 5.72
CA LEU A 21 -27.68 4.03 4.96
C LEU A 21 -28.05 5.49 5.27
N ASP A 22 -27.88 5.90 6.52
CA ASP A 22 -28.10 7.27 6.98
C ASP A 22 -26.97 8.24 6.55
N GLY A 23 -25.90 7.70 5.93
CA GLY A 23 -24.79 8.50 5.40
C GLY A 23 -23.76 8.93 6.44
N GLU A 24 -23.80 8.39 7.65
CA GLU A 24 -22.85 8.68 8.73
C GLU A 24 -21.53 7.91 8.58
N LEU A 25 -21.59 6.72 7.98
CA LEU A 25 -20.43 5.85 7.75
C LEU A 25 -20.24 5.49 6.27
N THR A 26 -18.99 5.41 5.84
CA THR A 26 -18.58 4.82 4.56
C THR A 26 -17.70 3.60 4.75
N LEU A 27 -17.64 2.74 3.74
CA LEU A 27 -16.74 1.59 3.72
C LEU A 27 -15.37 2.02 3.18
N VAL A 28 -14.32 1.72 3.93
CA VAL A 28 -12.92 1.87 3.52
C VAL A 28 -12.24 0.52 3.72
N GLY A 29 -11.77 -0.10 2.64
CA GLY A 29 -11.24 -1.47 2.70
C GLY A 29 -12.26 -2.44 3.31
N GLU A 30 -11.90 -3.08 4.43
CA GLU A 30 -12.77 -4.02 5.17
C GLU A 30 -13.47 -3.38 6.38
N ALA A 31 -13.42 -2.06 6.56
CA ALA A 31 -13.92 -1.38 7.75
C ALA A 31 -14.83 -0.18 7.43
N TYR A 32 -15.56 0.28 8.45
CA TYR A 32 -16.42 1.45 8.37
C TYR A 32 -15.73 2.67 8.98
N ALA A 33 -15.75 3.80 8.29
CA ALA A 33 -15.19 5.08 8.77
C ALA A 33 -16.23 6.19 8.67
N SER A 34 -16.09 7.24 9.48
CA SER A 34 -17.00 8.40 9.42
C SER A 34 -16.92 9.11 8.07
N THR A 35 -18.07 9.46 7.50
CA THR A 35 -18.16 10.25 6.26
C THR A 35 -17.75 11.72 6.44
N ALA A 36 -17.77 12.22 7.68
CA ALA A 36 -17.35 13.57 8.00
C ALA A 36 -15.82 13.76 7.96
N GLY A 37 -15.05 12.66 8.01
CA GLY A 37 -13.60 12.68 7.98
C GLY A 37 -13.03 12.53 6.57
N LEU A 38 -11.86 13.14 6.31
CA LEU A 38 -11.07 12.81 5.13
C LEU A 38 -10.51 11.39 5.27
N GLU A 39 -10.57 10.61 4.20
CA GLU A 39 -9.89 9.32 4.15
C GLU A 39 -8.37 9.54 4.14
N THR A 40 -7.68 9.03 5.17
CA THR A 40 -6.23 9.15 5.31
C THR A 40 -5.52 7.80 5.21
N SER A 41 -4.20 7.82 5.09
CA SER A 41 -3.36 6.61 5.17
C SER A 41 -3.61 5.82 6.46
N GLU A 42 -3.84 6.50 7.58
CA GLU A 42 -4.17 5.86 8.86
C GLU A 42 -5.49 5.11 8.80
N ILE A 43 -6.53 5.67 8.19
CA ILE A 43 -7.83 5.01 8.03
C ILE A 43 -7.70 3.80 7.09
N ARG A 44 -7.04 3.98 5.93
CA ARG A 44 -6.78 2.89 4.98
C ARG A 44 -6.03 1.74 5.64
N ALA A 45 -4.95 2.03 6.35
CA ALA A 45 -4.17 1.01 7.03
C ALA A 45 -4.97 0.33 8.15
N ALA A 46 -5.67 1.11 8.99
CA ALA A 46 -6.49 0.58 10.07
C ALA A 46 -7.60 -0.36 9.58
N SER A 47 -8.16 -0.10 8.39
CA SER A 47 -9.16 -0.99 7.78
C SER A 47 -8.64 -2.39 7.44
N MET A 48 -7.32 -2.56 7.33
CA MET A 48 -6.69 -3.86 7.05
C MET A 48 -6.35 -4.65 8.33
N ARG A 49 -6.72 -4.15 9.52
CA ARG A 49 -6.34 -4.74 10.81
C ARG A 49 -6.72 -6.22 10.94
N LEU A 50 -7.91 -6.62 10.50
CA LEU A 50 -8.36 -8.02 10.57
C LEU A 50 -7.61 -8.95 9.61
N ILE A 51 -7.05 -8.41 8.52
CA ILE A 51 -6.21 -9.17 7.58
C ILE A 51 -4.81 -9.32 8.16
N LEU A 52 -4.21 -8.19 8.56
CA LEU A 52 -2.77 -8.13 8.85
C LEU A 52 -2.42 -8.63 10.25
N GLY A 53 -3.27 -8.29 11.23
CA GLY A 53 -2.96 -8.45 12.64
C GLY A 53 -1.57 -7.92 12.98
N GLU A 54 -0.87 -8.63 13.87
CA GLU A 54 0.51 -8.29 14.26
C GLU A 54 1.57 -8.99 13.39
N ARG A 55 1.16 -10.01 12.61
CA ARG A 55 2.09 -10.98 12.00
C ARG A 55 2.35 -10.75 10.51
N LEU A 56 1.53 -9.95 9.84
CA LEU A 56 1.65 -9.67 8.41
C LEU A 56 1.88 -8.17 8.18
N ALA A 57 2.44 -7.85 7.01
CA ALA A 57 2.58 -6.50 6.53
C ALA A 57 1.90 -6.34 5.16
N ALA A 58 1.25 -5.21 4.92
CA ALA A 58 0.75 -4.85 3.60
C ALA A 58 1.92 -4.52 2.67
N ILE A 59 1.88 -5.03 1.44
CA ILE A 59 2.92 -4.86 0.43
C ILE A 59 2.32 -4.51 -0.95
N GLY A 60 3.16 -4.18 -1.93
CA GLY A 60 2.77 -3.90 -3.32
C GLY A 60 1.56 -2.95 -3.43
N MET A 61 0.54 -3.36 -4.19
CA MET A 61 -0.69 -2.58 -4.41
C MET A 61 -1.45 -2.23 -3.14
N SER A 62 -1.43 -3.08 -2.11
CA SER A 62 -2.08 -2.77 -0.82
C SER A 62 -1.34 -1.67 -0.07
N ALA A 63 -0.01 -1.73 -0.02
CA ALA A 63 0.78 -0.65 0.56
C ALA A 63 0.66 0.63 -0.27
N ALA A 64 0.62 0.52 -1.60
CA ALA A 64 0.45 1.66 -2.50
C ALA A 64 -0.89 2.39 -2.27
N TRP A 65 -1.98 1.64 -2.05
CA TRP A 65 -3.27 2.20 -1.66
C TRP A 65 -3.18 2.93 -0.32
N VAL A 66 -2.58 2.31 0.71
CA VAL A 66 -2.37 2.98 2.00
C VAL A 66 -1.57 4.28 1.83
N HIS A 67 -0.52 4.29 1.01
CA HIS A 67 0.31 5.48 0.73
C HIS A 67 -0.33 6.49 -0.23
N GLY A 68 -1.58 6.30 -0.65
CA GLY A 68 -2.29 7.28 -1.47
C GLY A 68 -2.08 7.17 -2.98
N ALA A 69 -1.33 6.18 -3.48
CA ALA A 69 -1.01 6.05 -4.90
C ALA A 69 -2.20 5.57 -5.76
N VAL A 70 -3.21 4.98 -5.11
CA VAL A 70 -4.47 4.53 -5.73
C VAL A 70 -5.65 4.96 -4.87
N GLY A 71 -6.78 5.26 -5.52
CA GLY A 71 -7.99 5.74 -4.84
C GLY A 71 -8.80 4.62 -4.19
N LEU A 72 -8.82 3.43 -4.80
CA LEU A 72 -9.59 2.28 -4.32
C LEU A 72 -8.66 1.19 -3.76
N PRO A 73 -9.10 0.41 -2.76
CA PRO A 73 -8.37 -0.76 -2.32
C PRO A 73 -8.28 -1.80 -3.46
N PRO A 74 -7.19 -2.59 -3.52
CA PRO A 74 -7.11 -3.69 -4.47
C PRO A 74 -8.14 -4.77 -4.11
N ALA A 75 -8.73 -5.42 -5.12
CA ALA A 75 -9.66 -6.53 -4.91
C ALA A 75 -9.01 -7.74 -4.19
N VAL A 76 -7.70 -7.87 -4.32
CA VAL A 76 -6.90 -8.87 -3.61
C VAL A 76 -5.77 -8.17 -2.87
N HIS A 77 -5.77 -8.28 -1.54
CA HIS A 77 -4.75 -7.70 -0.71
C HIS A 77 -3.43 -8.48 -0.83
N HIS A 78 -2.34 -7.76 -1.08
CA HIS A 78 -1.01 -8.34 -1.14
C HIS A 78 -0.36 -8.16 0.23
N VAL A 79 -0.01 -9.28 0.87
CA VAL A 79 0.55 -9.29 2.22
C VAL A 79 1.80 -10.17 2.27
N GLN A 80 2.72 -9.80 3.15
CA GLN A 80 3.96 -10.53 3.35
C GLN A 80 4.11 -10.86 4.84
N ARG A 81 4.76 -11.99 5.13
CA ARG A 81 5.06 -12.38 6.50
C ARG A 81 5.93 -11.31 7.18
N GLY A 82 5.49 -10.82 8.33
CA GLY A 82 6.32 -10.01 9.23
C GLY A 82 7.30 -10.88 10.02
N ARG A 83 8.07 -10.28 10.92
CA ARG A 83 9.04 -11.03 11.73
C ARG A 83 8.39 -11.93 12.80
N ALA A 84 7.19 -11.59 13.25
CA ALA A 84 6.51 -12.28 14.35
C ALA A 84 5.82 -13.58 13.88
N GLY A 85 6.45 -14.72 14.16
CA GLY A 85 5.87 -16.05 14.03
C GLY A 85 5.59 -16.51 12.59
N VAL A 86 4.91 -17.64 12.48
CA VAL A 86 4.39 -18.15 11.20
C VAL A 86 2.92 -17.77 11.10
N ALA A 87 2.57 -16.99 10.09
CA ALA A 87 1.20 -16.64 9.77
C ALA A 87 0.95 -16.94 8.31
N ARG A 88 -0.01 -17.82 8.03
CA ARG A 88 -0.49 -18.08 6.67
C ARG A 88 -1.99 -17.78 6.65
N PRO A 89 -2.40 -16.61 6.15
CA PRO A 89 -3.82 -16.27 6.09
C PRO A 89 -4.55 -17.27 5.19
N VAL A 90 -5.72 -17.73 5.63
CA VAL A 90 -6.61 -18.60 4.84
C VAL A 90 -7.77 -17.74 4.35
N ARG A 91 -7.52 -16.98 3.29
CA ARG A 91 -8.52 -16.11 2.66
C ARG A 91 -8.33 -16.06 1.14
N HIS A 92 -9.42 -15.90 0.42
CA HIS A 92 -9.41 -15.85 -1.06
C HIS A 92 -9.05 -14.46 -1.60
N ASP A 93 -9.30 -13.43 -0.79
CA ASP A 93 -9.02 -12.01 -1.05
C ASP A 93 -7.59 -11.60 -0.65
N VAL A 94 -6.70 -12.58 -0.37
CA VAL A 94 -5.33 -12.33 0.05
C VAL A 94 -4.32 -13.13 -0.77
N ARG A 95 -3.32 -12.42 -1.31
CA ARG A 95 -2.08 -12.99 -1.85
C ARG A 95 -0.98 -12.88 -0.82
N PHE A 96 -0.55 -14.02 -0.29
CA PHE A 96 0.46 -14.12 0.76
C PHE A 96 1.84 -14.50 0.22
N ARG A 97 2.87 -13.76 0.65
CA ARG A 97 4.28 -14.11 0.43
C ARG A 97 4.94 -14.58 1.72
N ASP A 98 5.42 -15.82 1.75
CA ASP A 98 6.05 -16.46 2.91
C ASP A 98 7.55 -16.15 3.08
N THR A 99 7.96 -14.93 2.71
CA THR A 99 9.32 -14.44 2.94
C THR A 99 9.23 -13.34 3.98
N PRO A 100 10.05 -13.33 5.04
CA PRO A 100 9.96 -12.30 6.06
C PRO A 100 10.31 -10.94 5.43
N LEU A 101 9.47 -9.94 5.68
CA LEU A 101 9.79 -8.54 5.41
C LEU A 101 10.58 -7.98 6.60
N ALA A 102 11.70 -7.30 6.33
CA ALA A 102 12.54 -6.73 7.38
C ALA A 102 11.81 -5.58 8.08
N ASP A 103 12.01 -5.43 9.39
CA ASP A 103 11.32 -4.37 10.16
C ASP A 103 11.70 -2.96 9.66
N GLU A 104 12.96 -2.78 9.24
CA GLU A 104 13.47 -1.55 8.61
C GLU A 104 12.81 -1.22 7.25
N ASP A 105 12.22 -2.22 6.60
CA ASP A 105 11.46 -2.08 5.36
C ASP A 105 9.97 -1.80 5.61
N THR A 106 9.57 -1.63 6.87
CA THR A 106 8.19 -1.39 7.27
C THR A 106 8.03 -0.10 8.06
N VAL A 107 6.81 0.43 8.00
CA VAL A 107 6.31 1.51 8.85
C VAL A 107 5.02 1.04 9.51
N VAL A 108 4.70 1.58 10.68
CA VAL A 108 3.42 1.32 11.35
C VAL A 108 2.49 2.48 11.07
N ILE A 109 1.38 2.21 10.39
CA ILE A 109 0.34 3.18 10.02
C ILE A 109 -1.00 2.59 10.46
N GLY A 110 -1.86 3.38 11.11
CA GLY A 110 -3.18 2.88 11.57
C GLY A 110 -3.10 1.65 12.48
N GLY A 111 -1.97 1.44 13.17
CA GLY A 111 -1.72 0.28 14.04
C GLY A 111 -1.31 -1.01 13.33
N VAL A 112 -1.12 -1.01 12.00
CA VAL A 112 -0.68 -2.19 11.24
C VAL A 112 0.65 -1.94 10.54
N ARG A 113 1.35 -3.02 10.18
CA ARG A 113 2.60 -2.94 9.42
C ARG A 113 2.32 -2.77 7.93
N VAL A 114 3.00 -1.81 7.32
CA VAL A 114 2.94 -1.50 5.88
C VAL A 114 4.37 -1.38 5.38
N ALA A 115 4.67 -1.90 4.18
CA ALA A 115 5.96 -1.64 3.55
C ALA A 115 6.23 -0.12 3.49
N SER A 116 7.46 0.29 3.78
CA SER A 116 7.85 1.69 3.69
C SER A 116 7.63 2.21 2.26
N PRO A 117 7.38 3.51 2.04
CA PRO A 117 7.14 4.05 0.70
C PRO A 117 8.23 3.64 -0.32
N ALA A 118 9.50 3.66 0.09
CA ALA A 118 10.61 3.27 -0.79
C ALA A 118 10.55 1.78 -1.13
N ARG A 119 10.26 0.94 -0.13
CA ARG A 119 10.10 -0.50 -0.33
C ARG A 119 8.89 -0.84 -1.20
N THR A 120 7.78 -0.11 -1.04
CA THR A 120 6.58 -0.22 -1.89
C THR A 120 6.92 0.14 -3.32
N LEU A 121 7.60 1.26 -3.56
CA LEU A 121 8.00 1.67 -4.90
C LEU A 121 8.93 0.65 -5.57
N VAL A 122 9.90 0.07 -4.84
CA VAL A 122 10.74 -1.03 -5.35
C VAL A 122 9.90 -2.22 -5.80
N GLU A 123 8.87 -2.56 -5.03
CA GLU A 123 8.01 -3.71 -5.32
C GLU A 123 7.14 -3.49 -6.54
N LEU A 124 6.54 -2.30 -6.67
CA LEU A 124 5.77 -1.93 -7.85
C LEU A 124 6.68 -1.86 -9.08
N ALA A 125 7.87 -1.28 -8.95
CA ALA A 125 8.87 -1.21 -10.03
C ALA A 125 9.28 -2.58 -10.55
N ARG A 126 9.37 -3.59 -9.66
CA ARG A 126 9.65 -4.97 -10.03
C ARG A 126 8.56 -5.58 -10.92
N GLU A 127 7.32 -5.15 -10.72
CA GLU A 127 6.12 -5.66 -11.39
C GLU A 127 5.60 -4.69 -12.48
N ALA A 128 6.36 -3.63 -12.79
CA ALA A 128 5.96 -2.58 -13.72
C ALA A 128 5.93 -2.98 -15.21
N SER A 129 6.15 -4.27 -15.52
CA SER A 129 5.74 -4.81 -16.83
C SER A 129 4.22 -4.82 -16.99
N ASP A 130 3.48 -4.84 -15.87
CA ASP A 130 2.05 -4.58 -15.84
C ASP A 130 1.78 -3.06 -15.91
N PRO A 131 1.04 -2.56 -16.92
CA PRO A 131 0.78 -1.13 -17.10
C PRO A 131 0.01 -0.48 -15.94
N GLU A 132 -0.87 -1.22 -15.25
CA GLU A 132 -1.62 -0.70 -14.11
C GLU A 132 -0.66 -0.46 -12.94
N ILE A 133 0.20 -1.44 -12.65
CA ILE A 133 1.22 -1.34 -11.60
C ILE A 133 2.23 -0.23 -11.94
N ALA A 134 2.63 -0.11 -13.21
CA ALA A 134 3.52 0.97 -13.67
C ALA A 134 2.89 2.35 -13.44
N THR A 135 1.59 2.50 -13.69
CA THR A 135 0.86 3.76 -13.44
C THR A 135 0.87 4.10 -11.95
N VAL A 136 0.61 3.11 -11.09
CA VAL A 136 0.63 3.29 -9.63
C VAL A 136 2.02 3.61 -9.11
N ALA A 137 3.05 2.93 -9.62
CA ALA A 137 4.44 3.22 -9.29
C ALA A 137 4.80 4.67 -9.63
N ALA A 138 4.45 5.13 -10.84
CA ALA A 138 4.69 6.50 -11.28
C ALA A 138 3.99 7.54 -10.40
N ARG A 139 2.74 7.28 -9.96
CA ARG A 139 2.01 8.17 -9.03
C ARG A 139 2.69 8.29 -7.67
N LEU A 140 3.29 7.21 -7.17
CA LEU A 140 4.01 7.20 -5.90
C LEU A 140 5.40 7.86 -6.02
N ALA A 141 6.00 7.85 -7.21
CA ALA A 141 7.41 8.13 -7.44
C ALA A 141 7.78 9.63 -7.44
N THR A 142 7.93 10.21 -6.24
CA THR A 142 8.61 11.50 -6.08
C THR A 142 10.12 11.37 -6.30
N SER A 143 10.82 12.45 -6.67
CA SER A 143 12.28 12.40 -6.93
C SER A 143 13.07 11.84 -5.75
N GLY A 144 12.75 12.27 -4.52
CA GLY A 144 13.37 11.74 -3.31
C GLY A 144 13.10 10.25 -3.13
N LEU A 145 11.85 9.82 -3.35
CA LEU A 145 11.48 8.43 -3.18
C LEU A 145 12.13 7.49 -4.21
N ILE A 146 12.29 7.96 -5.45
CA ILE A 146 13.03 7.22 -6.48
C ILE A 146 14.48 7.02 -6.04
N ASP A 147 15.13 8.05 -5.52
CA ASP A 147 16.51 7.93 -5.06
C ASP A 147 16.63 7.01 -3.84
N ASP A 148 15.65 7.00 -2.93
CA ASP A 148 15.58 6.09 -1.78
C ASP A 148 15.41 4.64 -2.23
N ALA A 149 14.48 4.37 -3.15
CA ALA A 149 14.25 3.06 -3.74
C ALA A 149 15.50 2.53 -4.47
N LEU A 150 16.19 3.39 -5.23
CA LEU A 150 17.44 3.03 -5.90
C LEU A 150 18.57 2.74 -4.90
N ARG A 151 18.68 3.50 -3.80
CA ARG A 151 19.65 3.20 -2.72
C ARG A 151 19.35 1.84 -2.09
N TRP A 152 18.08 1.56 -1.80
CA TRP A 152 17.66 0.27 -1.27
C TRP A 152 18.06 -0.90 -2.19
N LEU A 153 17.79 -0.80 -3.50
CA LEU A 153 18.17 -1.84 -4.47
C LEU A 153 19.69 -2.04 -4.61
N ARG A 154 20.49 -1.00 -4.38
CA ARG A 154 21.96 -1.12 -4.36
C ARG A 154 22.46 -1.90 -3.14
N ALA A 155 21.84 -1.69 -1.99
CA ALA A 155 22.14 -2.45 -0.76
C ALA A 155 21.68 -3.91 -0.87
N HIS A 156 20.55 -4.18 -1.53
CA HIS A 156 19.92 -5.50 -1.59
C HIS A 156 20.21 -6.26 -2.90
N ARG A 157 21.47 -6.66 -3.11
CA ARG A 157 21.93 -7.27 -4.38
C ARG A 157 21.20 -8.56 -4.78
N ARG A 158 20.70 -9.33 -3.81
CA ARG A 158 20.00 -10.61 -4.03
C ARG A 158 18.48 -10.47 -4.18
N PHE A 159 17.96 -9.24 -4.24
CA PHE A 159 16.51 -9.03 -4.38
C PHE A 159 16.00 -9.58 -5.73
N PRO A 160 14.97 -10.45 -5.73
CA PRO A 160 14.38 -10.97 -6.96
C PRO A 160 13.80 -9.85 -7.82
N GLY A 161 14.06 -9.88 -9.13
CA GLY A 161 13.59 -8.84 -10.06
C GLY A 161 14.26 -7.46 -9.85
N ARG A 162 15.45 -7.43 -9.22
CA ARG A 162 16.23 -6.20 -9.02
C ARG A 162 16.55 -5.46 -10.31
N GLN A 163 17.00 -6.16 -11.36
CA GLN A 163 17.40 -5.52 -12.62
C GLN A 163 16.24 -4.80 -13.32
N PRO A 164 15.07 -5.43 -13.55
CA PRO A 164 13.93 -4.72 -14.13
C PRO A 164 13.47 -3.56 -13.23
N ALA A 165 13.43 -3.73 -11.91
CA ALA A 165 13.08 -2.63 -11.00
C ALA A 165 14.05 -1.45 -11.10
N MET A 166 15.36 -1.71 -11.16
CA MET A 166 16.38 -0.67 -11.33
C MET A 166 16.24 0.05 -12.67
N ALA A 167 16.02 -0.68 -13.76
CA ALA A 167 15.84 -0.11 -15.09
C ALA A 167 14.61 0.81 -15.13
N TYR A 168 13.49 0.34 -14.58
CA TYR A 168 12.25 1.12 -14.49
C TYR A 168 12.43 2.41 -13.67
N LEU A 169 13.02 2.31 -12.47
CA LEU A 169 13.27 3.48 -11.61
C LEU A 169 14.27 4.47 -12.21
N ALA A 170 15.28 3.97 -12.94
CA ALA A 170 16.20 4.84 -13.68
C ALA A 170 15.47 5.60 -14.79
N GLY A 171 14.53 4.94 -15.49
CA GLY A 171 13.65 5.57 -16.48
C GLY A 171 12.80 6.69 -15.87
N LEU A 172 12.09 6.40 -14.75
CA LEU A 172 11.31 7.41 -14.03
C LEU A 172 12.17 8.60 -13.57
N ARG A 173 13.38 8.33 -13.07
CA ARG A 173 14.31 9.39 -12.64
C ARG A 173 14.75 10.28 -13.78
N SER A 174 15.00 9.70 -14.96
CA SER A 174 15.36 10.45 -16.16
C SER A 174 14.19 11.29 -16.66
N ALA A 175 12.98 10.73 -16.68
CA ALA A 175 11.76 11.45 -17.07
C ALA A 175 11.47 12.64 -16.14
N ALA A 176 11.63 12.46 -14.82
CA ALA A 176 11.43 13.53 -13.83
C ALA A 176 12.49 14.65 -13.91
N ARG A 177 13.62 14.42 -14.59
CA ARG A 177 14.71 15.40 -14.79
C ARG A 177 14.69 16.06 -16.16
N ALA A 178 13.91 15.53 -17.11
CA ALA A 178 13.72 16.20 -18.37
C ALA A 178 13.02 17.55 -18.10
N PRO A 179 13.54 18.69 -18.60
CA PRO A 179 12.79 19.94 -18.54
C PRO A 179 11.42 19.70 -19.21
N GLY A 180 10.36 20.15 -18.55
CA GLY A 180 8.98 19.97 -19.03
C GLY A 180 8.92 20.34 -20.50
N GLN A 181 8.51 19.40 -21.36
CA GLN A 181 8.34 19.71 -22.77
C GLN A 181 7.35 20.88 -22.85
N ASP A 182 7.86 21.97 -23.41
CA ASP A 182 7.21 23.24 -23.56
C ASP A 182 5.75 23.08 -24.00
N GLU A 183 4.93 23.87 -23.35
CA GLU A 183 3.70 24.44 -23.84
C GLU A 183 3.95 25.11 -25.21
N VAL A 184 4.03 24.30 -26.27
CA VAL A 184 4.06 24.79 -27.65
C VAL A 184 2.64 25.14 -28.05
N THR A 185 2.30 26.39 -27.77
CA THR A 185 1.31 27.22 -28.45
C THR A 185 0.89 26.70 -29.83
N ARG A 186 -0.39 26.32 -29.98
CA ARG A 186 -1.24 26.74 -31.11
C ARG A 186 -2.72 26.49 -30.86
#